data_AF-A0A2H9AFI4-F1
#
_entry.id   AF-A0A2H9AFI4-F1
#
_cell.length_a   1.000
_cell.length_b   1.000
_cell.length_c   1.000
_cell.angle_alpha   90.00
_cell.angle_beta   90.00
_cell.angle_gamma   90.00
#
_symmetry.space_group_name_H-M   'P 1'
#
loop_
_entity.id
_entity.type
_entity.pdbx_description
1 polymer ?
#
loop_
_entity_poly.entity_id
_entity_poly.type
_entity_poly.pdbx_seq_one_letter_code
_entity_poly.pdbx_strand_id
1 'polypeptide(L)' 'MLKVIDMLEQWQPLCARYQCTIPTLALSWILKQSDLISILSGATAPEQVRENVAALIINLSDADATLMREMAEALER' A
#
# COMPACT_ATOMS: atom_id res chain seq x y z
N MET A 1 -2.45 -2.89 17.81
CA MET A 1 -2.46 -4.00 16.83
C MET A 1 -3.81 -4.15 16.15
N LEU A 2 -4.91 -4.37 16.91
CA LEU A 2 -6.26 -4.53 16.32
C LEU A 2 -6.68 -3.37 15.40
N LYS A 3 -6.55 -2.11 15.86
CA LYS A 3 -6.90 -0.92 15.04
C LYS A 3 -6.21 -0.86 13.66
N VAL A 4 -4.96 -1.35 13.56
CA VAL A 4 -4.23 -1.35 12.28
C VAL A 4 -4.79 -2.42 11.35
N ILE A 5 -5.14 -3.59 11.88
CA ILE A 5 -5.76 -4.66 11.12
C ILE A 5 -7.12 -4.19 10.58
N ASP A 6 -7.93 -3.52 11.42
CA ASP A 6 -9.22 -2.94 11.02
C ASP A 6 -9.06 -1.90 9.90
N MET A 7 -7.98 -1.11 9.92
CA MET A 7 -7.67 -0.16 8.85
C MET A 7 -7.25 -0.87 7.56
N LEU A 8 -6.41 -1.90 7.65
CA LEU A 8 -5.97 -2.68 6.49
C LEU A 8 -7.16 -3.40 5.82
N GLU A 9 -8.14 -3.84 6.61
CA GLU A 9 -9.40 -4.39 6.08
C GLU A 9 -10.20 -3.35 5.28
N GLN A 10 -10.19 -2.08 5.70
CA GLN A 10 -10.82 -0.99 4.96
C GLN A 10 -10.12 -0.70 3.61
N TRP A 11 -8.90 -1.20 3.39
CA TRP A 11 -8.21 -1.07 2.10
C TRP A 11 -8.62 -2.14 1.07
N GLN A 12 -9.42 -3.14 1.45
CA GLN A 12 -9.88 -4.20 0.54
C GLN A 12 -10.55 -3.68 -0.75
N PRO A 13 -11.41 -2.63 -0.71
CA PRO A 13 -11.99 -2.06 -1.93
C PRO A 13 -10.94 -1.43 -2.85
N LEU A 14 -9.89 -0.82 -2.29
CA LEU A 14 -8.77 -0.29 -3.07
C LEU A 14 -7.95 -1.42 -3.70
N CYS A 15 -7.70 -2.49 -2.95
CA CYS A 15 -7.03 -3.69 -3.45
C CYS A 15 -7.78 -4.29 -4.64
N ALA A 16 -9.12 -4.37 -4.57
CA ALA A 16 -9.96 -4.83 -5.67
C ALA A 16 -9.89 -3.90 -6.89
N ARG A 17 -9.94 -2.57 -6.66
CA ARG A 17 -9.86 -1.55 -7.74
C ARG A 17 -8.52 -1.59 -8.47
N TYR A 18 -7.43 -1.78 -7.74
CA TYR A 18 -6.06 -1.82 -8.29
C TYR A 18 -5.57 -3.23 -8.61
N GLN A 19 -6.40 -4.25 -8.42
CA GLN A 19 -6.10 -5.67 -8.67
C GLN A 19 -4.78 -6.11 -8.03
N CYS A 20 -4.58 -5.72 -6.77
CA CYS A 20 -3.36 -5.97 -6.03
C CYS A 20 -3.67 -6.45 -4.62
N THR A 21 -2.64 -6.90 -3.91
CA THR A 21 -2.75 -7.27 -2.51
C THR A 21 -2.47 -6.08 -1.60
N ILE A 22 -2.81 -6.21 -0.32
CA ILE A 22 -2.54 -5.17 0.68
C ILE A 22 -1.04 -4.79 0.73
N PRO A 23 -0.07 -5.74 0.77
CA PRO A 23 1.35 -5.40 0.72
C PRO A 23 1.74 -4.61 -0.53
N THR A 24 1.28 -5.03 -1.72
CA THR A 24 1.57 -4.31 -2.96
C THR A 24 0.98 -2.90 -2.95
N LEU A 25 -0.25 -2.72 -2.46
CA LEU A 25 -0.88 -1.41 -2.32
C LEU A 25 -0.11 -0.51 -1.35
N ALA A 26 0.34 -1.05 -0.21
CA ALA A 26 1.12 -0.31 0.77
C ALA A 26 2.46 0.19 0.18
N LEU A 27 3.15 -0.68 -0.56
CA LEU A 27 4.39 -0.32 -1.26
C LEU A 27 4.14 0.75 -2.32
N SER A 28 3.08 0.63 -3.11
CA SER A 28 2.69 1.65 -4.10
C SER A 28 2.40 2.99 -3.45
N TRP A 29 1.73 3.00 -2.30
CA TRP A 29 1.45 4.22 -1.55
C TRP A 29 2.72 4.90 -1.02
N ILE A 30 3.73 4.14 -0.60
CA ILE A 30 5.04 4.70 -0.20
C ILE A 30 5.75 5.31 -1.43
N LEU A 31 5.77 4.60 -2.56
CA LEU A 31 6.38 5.11 -3.81
C LEU A 31 5.69 6.38 -4.31
N LYS A 32 4.38 6.50 -4.10
CA LYS A 32 3.57 7.66 -4.51
C LYS A 32 3.97 8.98 -3.81
N GLN A 33 4.67 8.92 -2.66
CA GLN A 33 4.98 10.12 -1.89
C GLN A 33 6.06 11.01 -2.55
N SER A 34 6.96 10.44 -3.36
CA SER A 34 7.97 11.19 -4.11
C SER A 34 8.70 10.28 -5.09
N ASP A 35 9.04 10.81 -6.27
CA ASP A 35 9.90 10.14 -7.25
C ASP A 35 11.35 9.89 -6.74
N LEU A 36 11.71 10.49 -5.61
CA LEU A 36 13.03 10.33 -4.97
C LEU A 36 13.07 9.20 -3.93
N ILE A 37 11.96 8.50 -3.71
CA ILE A 37 11.89 7.39 -2.74
C ILE A 37 12.28 6.08 -3.41
N SER A 38 13.17 5.34 -2.76
CA SER A 38 13.48 3.95 -3.08
C SER A 38 13.10 3.07 -1.90
N ILE A 39 12.50 1.91 -2.18
CA ILE A 39 12.07 0.96 -1.16
C ILE A 39 13.02 -0.24 -1.12
N LEU A 40 13.55 -0.52 0.07
CA LEU A 40 14.23 -1.77 0.37
C LEU A 40 13.21 -2.77 0.92
N SER A 41 12.64 -3.60 0.06
CA SER A 41 11.65 -4.62 0.44
C SER A 41 12.31 -5.95 0.80
N GLY A 42 11.89 -6.57 1.90
CA GLY A 42 12.27 -7.94 2.24
C GLY A 42 11.34 -8.98 1.60
N ALA A 43 11.86 -10.18 1.35
CA ALA A 43 11.09 -11.35 0.90
C ALA A 43 11.77 -12.62 1.42
N THR A 44 10.99 -13.62 1.82
CA THR A 44 11.46 -14.95 2.23
C THR A 44 11.26 -16.02 1.16
N ALA A 45 10.52 -15.70 0.09
CA ALA A 45 10.37 -16.57 -1.07
C ALA A 45 10.16 -15.77 -2.39
N PRO A 46 10.34 -16.39 -3.58
CA PRO A 46 10.40 -15.67 -4.85
C PRO A 46 9.09 -15.02 -5.33
N GLU A 47 7.93 -15.51 -4.89
CA GLU A 47 6.64 -14.91 -5.23
C GLU A 47 6.46 -13.54 -4.58
N GLN A 48 6.88 -13.34 -3.33
CA GLN A 48 6.88 -12.06 -2.62
C GLN A 48 7.73 -11.02 -3.35
N VAL A 49 8.85 -11.44 -3.95
CA VAL A 49 9.65 -10.53 -4.77
C VAL A 49 8.84 -10.03 -5.97
N ARG A 50 8.09 -10.90 -6.65
CA ARG A 50 7.24 -10.50 -7.78
C ARG A 50 6.09 -9.59 -7.31
N GLU A 51 5.50 -9.90 -6.17
CA GLU A 51 4.44 -9.09 -5.55
C GLU A 51 4.92 -7.70 -5.14
N ASN A 52 6.14 -7.58 -4.59
CA ASN A 52 6.74 -6.30 -4.24
C ASN A 52 7.03 -5.45 -5.49
N VAL A 53 7.58 -6.06 -6.54
CA VAL A 53 7.88 -5.39 -7.82
C VAL A 53 6.61 -4.91 -8.51
N ALA A 54 5.48 -5.63 -8.36
CA ALA A 54 4.19 -5.23 -8.92
C ALA A 54 3.68 -3.87 -8.37
N ALA A 55 4.21 -3.38 -7.25
CA ALA A 55 3.84 -2.08 -6.71
C ALA A 55 4.27 -0.91 -7.62
N LEU A 56 5.33 -1.09 -8.42
CA LEU A 56 5.88 -0.07 -9.33
C LEU A 56 4.95 0.26 -10.50
N ILE A 57 4.04 -0.66 -10.85
CA ILE A 57 3.13 -0.49 -11.99
C ILE A 57 1.74 0.00 -11.57
N ILE A 58 1.47 0.12 -10.26
CA ILE A 58 0.22 0.66 -9.76
C ILE A 58 0.24 2.18 -9.89
N ASN A 59 -0.67 2.70 -10.72
CA ASN A 59 -0.91 4.13 -10.83
C ASN A 59 -1.92 4.58 -9.77
N LEU A 60 -1.45 4.73 -8.52
CA LEU A 60 -2.29 5.16 -7.40
C LEU A 60 -2.73 6.61 -7.58
N SER A 61 -4.05 6.83 -7.55
CA SER A 61 -4.61 8.18 -7.68
C SER A 61 -4.34 9.03 -6.43
N ASP A 62 -4.24 10.35 -6.60
CA ASP A 62 -3.99 11.27 -5.49
C ASP A 62 -5.11 11.22 -4.44
N ALA A 63 -6.36 11.06 -4.90
CA ALA A 63 -7.52 10.92 -4.02
C ALA A 63 -7.42 9.67 -3.13
N ASP A 64 -7.03 8.52 -3.70
CA ASP A 64 -6.89 7.30 -2.91
C ASP A 64 -5.66 7.36 -1.99
N ALA A 65 -4.56 7.98 -2.44
CA ALA A 65 -3.38 8.21 -1.61
C ALA A 65 -3.68 9.11 -0.40
N THR A 66 -4.50 10.14 -0.58
CA THR A 66 -5.00 10.99 0.51
C THR A 66 -5.93 10.22 1.44
N LEU A 67 -6.86 9.43 0.89
CA LEU A 67 -7.75 8.59 1.70
C LEU A 67 -6.95 7.62 2.59
N MET A 68 -5.94 6.94 2.03
CA MET A 68 -5.04 6.06 2.77
C MET A 68 -4.30 6.78 3.90
N ARG A 69 -3.86 8.02 3.66
CA ARG A 69 -3.24 8.89 4.68
C ARG A 69 -4.20 9.22 5.81
N GLU A 70 -5.41 9.66 5.49
CA GLU A 70 -6.42 10.03 6.49
C GLU A 70 -6.78 8.83 7.38
N MET A 71 -6.92 7.64 6.78
CA MET A 71 -7.14 6.39 7.52
C MET A 71 -5.99 6.08 8.47
N ALA A 72 -4.73 6.28 8.04
CA ALA A 72 -3.56 6.04 8.88
C ALA A 72 -3.44 7.06 10.03
N GLU A 73 -3.63 8.36 9.74
CA GLU A 73 -3.57 9.44 10.74
C GLU A 73 -4.70 9.35 11.77
N ALA A 74 -5.86 8.79 11.40
CA ALA A 74 -6.96 8.53 12.32
C ALA A 74 -6.61 7.48 13.40
N LEU A 75 -5.58 6.64 13.20
CA LEU A 75 -5.14 5.65 14.19
C LEU A 75 -4.41 6.28 15.39
N GLU A 76 -3.85 7.47 15.22
CA GLU A 76 -3.13 8.21 16.27
C GLU A 76 -4.08 8.96 17.22
N ARG A 77 -5.40 8.91 16.94
CA ARG A 77 -6.47 9.45 17.79
C ARG A 77 -7.08 8.36 18.69
#